data_AF-A0A7Z7B0U0-F1
#
_entry.id   AF-A0A7Z7B0U0-F1
#
_cell.length_a   1.000
_cell.length_b   1.000
_cell.length_c   1.000
_cell.angle_alpha   90.00
_cell.angle_beta   90.00
_cell.angle_gamma   90.00
#
_symmetry.space_group_name_H-M   'P 1'
#
loop_
_entity.id
_entity.type
_entity.pdbx_description
1 polymer ?
#
loop_
_entity_poly.entity_id
_entity_poly.type
_entity_poly.pdbx_seq_one_letter_code
_entity_poly.pdbx_strand_id
1 'polypeptide(L)'
;MSEIQNLEREGISAILMDVDGVLTNGTVILGNNNAEFKEFNVRDGMAISIARRCGIKIGFITSRQSEAVELRGKELNIDYLFQDAKSKLAVVEQISSSESIPLNKMCYIGDDVVDVPVLKKVGFPATVKDAPEEIKSYVSYVSAFNGGEGAVRDIIKYILSEGNRWQSTIELVIKELEADAQSASELKLIGELKQ
;
A
#
# COMPACT_ATOMS: atom_id res chain seq x y z
N MET A 1 23.52 2.22 18.21
CA MET A 1 22.26 1.83 17.54
C MET A 1 21.16 2.15 18.52
N SER A 2 20.31 3.13 18.21
CA SER A 2 19.41 3.76 19.18
C SER A 2 18.22 2.86 19.52
N GLU A 3 17.71 3.02 20.75
CA GLU A 3 16.60 2.31 21.42
C GLU A 3 15.25 2.34 20.67
N ILE A 4 15.20 2.93 19.47
CA ILE A 4 14.01 3.05 18.60
C ILE A 4 13.71 1.74 17.86
N GLN A 5 14.68 0.82 17.71
CA GLN A 5 14.46 -0.43 16.98
C GLN A 5 13.64 -1.49 17.75
N ASN A 6 13.39 -1.30 19.06
CA ASN A 6 12.82 -2.31 19.94
C ASN A 6 11.43 -1.96 20.52
N LEU A 7 10.71 -1.00 19.94
CA LEU A 7 9.27 -0.89 20.24
C LEU A 7 8.57 -2.11 19.64
N GLU A 8 8.16 -3.01 20.53
CA GLU A 8 7.38 -4.23 20.28
C GLU A 8 6.31 -3.97 19.21
N ARG A 9 6.51 -4.53 18.02
CA ARG A 9 5.62 -4.40 16.86
C ARG A 9 4.39 -5.28 17.05
N GLU A 10 3.48 -4.87 17.93
CA GLU A 10 2.13 -5.43 17.91
C GLU A 10 1.49 -5.12 16.54
N GLY A 11 1.12 -6.16 15.79
CA GLY A 11 0.89 -6.12 14.34
C GLY A 11 0.15 -4.89 13.80
N ILE A 12 0.74 -4.29 12.76
CA ILE A 12 0.14 -3.21 11.99
C ILE A 12 -1.26 -3.61 11.51
N SER A 13 -2.22 -2.71 11.77
CA SER A 13 -3.64 -2.92 11.47
C SER A 13 -4.12 -2.06 10.30
N ALA A 14 -3.39 -0.99 9.95
CA ALA A 14 -3.66 -0.16 8.78
C ALA A 14 -2.36 0.26 8.08
N ILE A 15 -2.36 0.26 6.75
CA ILE A 15 -1.30 0.80 5.90
C ILE A 15 -1.92 1.88 5.01
N LEU A 16 -1.49 3.11 5.25
CA LEU A 16 -1.91 4.29 4.53
C LEU A 16 -0.73 4.79 3.68
N MET A 17 -1.00 5.30 2.49
CA MET A 17 0.06 5.61 1.52
C MET A 17 -0.23 6.91 0.79
N ASP A 18 0.82 7.68 0.51
CA ASP A 18 0.77 8.62 -0.59
C ASP A 18 0.66 7.88 -1.93
N VAL A 19 0.33 8.63 -2.98
CA VAL A 19 0.19 8.12 -4.34
C VAL A 19 1.41 8.49 -5.18
N ASP A 20 1.63 9.78 -5.42
CA ASP A 20 2.64 10.24 -6.35
C ASP A 20 4.01 10.26 -5.69
N GLY A 21 4.94 9.43 -6.19
CA GLY A 21 6.27 9.24 -5.57
C GLY A 21 6.34 8.01 -4.66
N VAL A 22 5.19 7.44 -4.29
CA VAL A 22 5.12 6.16 -3.55
C VAL A 22 4.58 5.02 -4.42
N LEU A 23 3.32 5.12 -4.83
CA LEU A 23 2.65 4.13 -5.69
C LEU A 23 3.00 4.33 -7.18
N THR A 24 3.48 5.53 -7.52
CA THR A 24 4.02 5.92 -8.82
C THR A 24 5.46 6.43 -8.65
N ASN A 25 6.16 6.67 -9.76
CA ASN A 25 7.51 7.24 -9.76
C ASN A 25 7.54 8.78 -9.59
N GLY A 26 6.43 9.41 -9.17
CA GLY A 26 6.33 10.86 -8.95
C GLY A 26 6.18 11.69 -10.24
N THR A 27 6.18 11.06 -11.42
CA THR A 27 5.99 11.79 -12.69
C THR A 27 4.51 12.06 -12.96
N VAL A 28 4.18 13.31 -13.31
CA VAL A 28 2.85 13.70 -13.78
C VAL A 28 2.85 13.80 -15.30
N ILE A 29 2.11 12.90 -15.97
CA ILE A 29 1.95 12.91 -17.43
C ILE A 29 0.61 13.56 -17.78
N LEU A 30 0.66 14.68 -18.51
CA LEU A 30 -0.52 15.43 -18.94
C LEU A 30 -0.81 15.21 -20.43
N GLY A 31 -2.06 14.87 -20.74
CA GLY A 31 -2.58 14.78 -22.10
C GLY A 31 -3.53 15.93 -22.44
N ASN A 32 -4.14 15.83 -23.62
CA ASN A 32 -5.16 16.80 -24.04
C ASN A 32 -6.41 16.71 -23.14
N ASN A 33 -7.20 17.79 -23.10
CA ASN A 33 -8.46 17.87 -22.33
C ASN A 33 -8.30 17.59 -20.82
N ASN A 34 -7.21 18.04 -20.21
CA ASN A 34 -6.89 17.81 -18.80
C ASN A 34 -6.76 16.33 -18.40
N ALA A 35 -6.50 15.43 -19.36
CA ALA A 35 -6.20 14.05 -19.03
C ALA A 35 -4.88 13.97 -18.24
N GLU A 36 -4.89 13.21 -17.14
CA GLU A 36 -3.70 12.90 -16.36
C GLU A 36 -3.50 11.37 -16.36
N PHE A 37 -2.28 10.92 -16.66
CA PHE A 37 -1.91 9.52 -16.65
C PHE A 37 -0.95 9.24 -15.51
N LYS A 38 -1.14 8.10 -14.84
CA LYS A 38 -0.31 7.61 -13.75
C LYS A 38 0.09 6.17 -14.02
N GLU A 39 1.37 5.86 -13.80
CA GLU A 39 1.89 4.51 -13.91
C GLU A 39 1.98 3.87 -12.52
N PHE A 40 1.31 2.73 -12.34
CA PHE A 40 1.29 1.98 -11.09
C PHE A 40 1.99 0.63 -11.26
N ASN A 41 2.57 0.12 -10.16
CA ASN A 41 3.22 -1.19 -10.17
C ASN A 41 2.23 -2.33 -9.88
N VAL A 42 2.23 -3.37 -10.73
CA VAL A 42 1.40 -4.57 -10.51
C VAL A 42 1.87 -5.40 -9.30
N ARG A 43 3.17 -5.37 -8.98
CA ARG A 43 3.72 -6.13 -7.84
C ARG A 43 3.35 -5.48 -6.51
N ASP A 44 3.27 -4.15 -6.48
CA ASP A 44 2.72 -3.40 -5.35
C ASP A 44 1.24 -3.72 -5.16
N GLY A 45 0.46 -3.74 -6.25
CA GLY A 45 -0.94 -4.16 -6.22
C GLY A 45 -1.15 -5.55 -5.61
N MET A 46 -0.31 -6.53 -5.98
CA MET A 46 -0.35 -7.86 -5.37
C MET A 46 -0.05 -7.85 -3.86
N ALA A 47 0.94 -7.06 -3.43
CA ALA A 47 1.27 -6.95 -2.00
C ALA A 47 0.13 -6.29 -1.20
N ILE A 48 -0.51 -5.27 -1.76
CA ILE A 48 -1.71 -4.64 -1.19
C ILE A 48 -2.83 -5.69 -1.01
N SER A 49 -3.11 -6.49 -2.03
CA SER A 49 -4.10 -7.58 -1.94
C SER A 49 -3.76 -8.63 -0.88
N ILE A 50 -2.48 -8.98 -0.72
CA ILE A 50 -2.00 -9.88 0.34
C ILE A 50 -2.21 -9.25 1.74
N ALA A 51 -1.86 -7.97 1.91
CA ALA A 51 -2.08 -7.26 3.17
C ALA A 51 -3.55 -7.22 3.58
N ARG A 52 -4.47 -7.03 2.61
CA ARG A 52 -5.92 -7.08 2.86
C ARG A 52 -6.40 -8.45 3.32
N ARG A 53 -5.87 -9.53 2.75
CA ARG A 53 -6.16 -10.91 3.21
C ARG A 53 -5.69 -11.16 4.64
N CYS A 54 -4.66 -10.44 5.06
CA CYS A 54 -4.18 -10.38 6.44
C CYS A 54 -5.09 -9.54 7.36
N GLY A 55 -6.19 -8.96 6.87
CA GLY A 55 -7.09 -8.09 7.64
C GLY A 55 -6.55 -6.68 7.85
N ILE A 56 -5.48 -6.29 7.15
CA ILE A 56 -4.93 -4.93 7.24
C ILE A 56 -5.78 -4.00 6.38
N LYS A 57 -6.19 -2.88 6.99
CA LYS A 57 -6.88 -1.79 6.30
C LYS A 57 -5.93 -1.04 5.37
N ILE A 58 -6.37 -0.75 4.15
CA ILE A 58 -5.55 -0.06 3.15
C ILE A 58 -6.17 1.29 2.79
N GLY A 59 -5.36 2.34 2.73
CA GLY A 59 -5.82 3.65 2.31
C GLY A 59 -4.84 4.43 1.43
N PHE A 60 -5.36 5.18 0.48
CA PHE A 60 -4.61 6.14 -0.33
C PHE A 60 -4.97 7.56 0.12
N ILE A 61 -3.97 8.40 0.37
CA ILE A 61 -4.14 9.79 0.79
C ILE A 61 -3.24 10.67 -0.06
N THR A 62 -3.84 11.42 -0.98
CA THR A 62 -3.12 12.29 -1.91
C THR A 62 -3.63 13.73 -1.86
N SER A 63 -2.72 14.67 -2.11
CA SER A 63 -3.02 16.09 -2.24
C SER A 63 -3.58 16.46 -3.62
N ARG A 64 -3.66 15.50 -4.55
CA ARG A 64 -4.18 15.68 -5.91
C ARG A 64 -5.50 14.94 -6.08
N GLN A 65 -6.31 15.39 -7.04
CA GLN A 65 -7.47 14.66 -7.53
C GLN A 65 -7.19 14.11 -8.92
N SER A 66 -7.46 12.82 -9.14
CA SER A 66 -7.29 12.15 -10.43
C SER A 66 -8.15 10.89 -10.52
N GLU A 67 -8.90 10.76 -11.63
CA GLU A 67 -9.69 9.56 -11.94
C GLU A 67 -8.84 8.28 -11.98
N ALA A 68 -7.56 8.38 -12.37
CA ALA A 68 -6.64 7.25 -12.38
C ALA A 68 -6.46 6.64 -10.98
N VAL A 69 -6.44 7.47 -9.93
CA VAL A 69 -6.31 7.01 -8.53
C VAL A 69 -7.60 6.35 -8.06
N GLU A 70 -8.76 6.88 -8.45
CA GLU A 70 -10.07 6.29 -8.14
C GLU A 70 -10.22 4.89 -8.75
N LEU A 71 -9.89 4.77 -10.03
CA LEU A 71 -9.92 3.49 -10.74
C LEU A 71 -8.97 2.48 -10.10
N ARG A 72 -7.74 2.91 -9.79
CA ARG A 72 -6.74 2.04 -9.15
C ARG A 72 -7.15 1.59 -7.75
N GLY A 73 -7.67 2.52 -6.94
CA GLY A 73 -8.16 2.20 -5.60
C GLY A 73 -9.31 1.21 -5.63
N LYS A 74 -10.25 1.40 -6.57
CA LYS A 74 -11.37 0.48 -6.79
C LYS A 74 -10.90 -0.91 -7.25
N GLU A 75 -9.97 -0.98 -8.19
CA GLU A 75 -9.39 -2.24 -8.68
C GLU A 75 -8.77 -3.05 -7.52
N LEU A 76 -8.02 -2.37 -6.64
CA LEU A 76 -7.35 -2.99 -5.49
C LEU A 76 -8.28 -3.20 -4.28
N ASN A 77 -9.53 -2.74 -4.37
CA ASN A 77 -10.55 -2.79 -3.32
C ASN A 77 -10.06 -2.21 -1.98
N ILE A 78 -9.36 -1.06 -2.02
CA ILE A 78 -8.87 -0.38 -0.81
C ILE A 78 -10.03 0.08 0.08
N ASP A 79 -9.77 0.25 1.38
CA ASP A 79 -10.78 0.67 2.36
C ASP A 79 -11.01 2.18 2.32
N TYR A 80 -9.96 2.97 2.06
CA TYR A 80 -10.03 4.43 2.08
C TYR A 80 -9.37 5.07 0.86
N LEU A 81 -10.05 6.06 0.28
CA LEU A 81 -9.47 6.96 -0.70
C LEU A 81 -9.79 8.40 -0.31
N PHE A 82 -8.74 9.17 -0.05
CA PHE A 82 -8.82 10.61 0.21
C PHE A 82 -7.99 11.35 -0.82
N GLN A 83 -8.67 12.15 -1.64
CA GLN A 83 -8.07 13.04 -2.63
C GLN A 83 -8.26 14.50 -2.22
N ASP A 84 -7.45 15.40 -2.77
CA ASP A 84 -7.37 16.81 -2.38
C ASP A 84 -7.18 17.01 -0.86
N ALA A 85 -6.45 16.09 -0.23
CA ALA A 85 -6.21 16.09 1.21
C ALA A 85 -5.26 17.22 1.60
N LYS A 86 -5.83 18.39 1.96
CA LYS A 86 -5.05 19.57 2.42
C LYS A 86 -4.20 19.30 3.67
N SER A 87 -4.66 18.40 4.53
CA SER A 87 -3.93 17.93 5.71
C SER A 87 -4.00 16.42 5.76
N LYS A 88 -2.92 15.75 5.34
CA LYS A 88 -2.83 14.29 5.42
C LYS A 88 -2.89 13.80 6.87
N LEU A 89 -2.32 14.56 7.82
CA LEU A 89 -2.40 14.24 9.25
C LEU A 89 -3.84 14.22 9.76
N ALA A 90 -4.65 15.22 9.42
CA ALA A 90 -6.06 15.23 9.83
C ALA A 90 -6.83 14.03 9.28
N VAL A 91 -6.55 13.63 8.03
CA VAL A 91 -7.15 12.43 7.43
C VAL A 91 -6.74 11.16 8.19
N VAL A 92 -5.44 11.00 8.50
CA VAL A 92 -4.97 9.83 9.26
C VAL A 92 -5.56 9.79 10.66
N GLU A 93 -5.63 10.92 11.37
CA GLU A 93 -6.26 11.01 12.69
C GLU A 93 -7.77 10.70 12.65
N GLN A 94 -8.44 11.11 11.56
CA GLN A 94 -9.84 10.76 11.31
C GLN A 94 -10.01 9.25 11.13
N ILE A 95 -9.21 8.60 10.30
CA ILE A 95 -9.25 7.14 10.09
C ILE A 95 -8.95 6.41 11.41
N SER A 96 -7.94 6.88 12.15
CA SER A 96 -7.58 6.34 13.46
C SER A 96 -8.76 6.36 14.43
N SER A 97 -9.46 7.48 14.48
CA SER A 97 -10.63 7.66 15.34
C SER A 97 -11.81 6.81 14.88
N SER A 98 -12.12 6.76 13.59
CA SER A 98 -13.29 6.03 13.06
C SER A 98 -13.16 4.52 13.19
N GLU A 99 -11.96 3.99 13.01
CA GLU A 99 -11.69 2.55 13.10
C GLU A 99 -11.28 2.09 14.50
N SER A 100 -11.11 3.02 15.44
CA SER A 100 -10.51 2.75 16.75
C SER A 100 -9.13 2.06 16.64
N ILE A 101 -8.38 2.38 15.58
CA ILE A 101 -7.01 1.90 15.37
C ILE A 101 -6.07 3.00 15.87
N PRO A 102 -5.26 2.77 16.92
CA PRO A 102 -4.34 3.79 17.39
C PRO A 102 -3.21 4.04 16.39
N LEU A 103 -2.70 5.28 16.31
CA LEU A 103 -1.64 5.68 15.37
C LEU A 103 -0.39 4.80 15.47
N ASN A 104 -0.06 4.28 16.66
CA ASN A 104 1.07 3.38 16.86
C ASN A 104 0.90 1.99 16.20
N LYS A 105 -0.31 1.63 15.75
CA LYS A 105 -0.61 0.41 14.96
C LYS A 105 -0.84 0.71 13.47
N MET A 106 -0.50 1.92 13.03
CA MET A 106 -0.58 2.34 11.64
C MET A 106 0.80 2.45 11.01
N CYS A 107 0.86 2.09 9.73
CA CYS A 107 1.95 2.42 8.83
C CYS A 107 1.52 3.57 7.92
N TYR A 108 2.43 4.52 7.70
CA TYR A 108 2.29 5.50 6.62
C TYR A 108 3.51 5.42 5.70
N ILE A 109 3.27 5.30 4.40
CA ILE A 109 4.29 5.37 3.36
C ILE A 109 4.17 6.71 2.63
N GLY A 110 5.17 7.57 2.79
CA GLY A 110 5.24 8.88 2.13
C GLY A 110 6.63 9.12 1.57
N ASP A 111 6.78 10.09 0.68
CA ASP A 111 8.05 10.38 0.00
C ASP A 111 8.45 11.86 0.00
N ASP A 112 7.60 12.79 0.47
CA ASP A 112 7.92 14.22 0.45
C ASP A 112 7.52 14.96 1.75
N VAL A 113 7.84 16.25 1.83
CA VAL A 113 7.68 17.11 3.02
C VAL A 113 6.23 17.16 3.49
N VAL A 114 5.27 17.05 2.58
CA VAL A 114 3.83 17.02 2.89
C VAL A 114 3.42 15.84 3.75
N ASP A 115 4.22 14.77 3.79
CA ASP A 115 3.99 13.56 4.56
C ASP A 115 4.59 13.61 5.96
N VAL A 116 5.60 14.45 6.17
CA VAL A 116 6.36 14.54 7.43
C VAL A 116 5.48 14.68 8.67
N PRO A 117 4.40 15.48 8.67
CA PRO A 117 3.48 15.55 9.82
C PRO A 117 2.88 14.19 10.20
N VAL A 118 2.59 13.33 9.21
CA VAL A 118 2.07 11.97 9.42
C VAL A 118 3.19 11.03 9.85
N LEU A 119 4.34 11.06 9.14
CA LEU A 119 5.49 10.20 9.41
C LEU A 119 5.99 10.35 10.87
N LYS A 120 5.91 11.55 11.45
CA LYS A 120 6.27 11.81 12.85
C LYS A 120 5.31 11.20 13.89
N LYS A 121 4.14 10.70 13.48
CA LYS A 121 3.04 10.34 14.38
C LYS A 121 2.67 8.87 14.35
N VAL A 122 2.79 8.22 13.21
CA VAL A 122 2.45 6.80 13.05
C VAL A 122 3.48 5.88 13.70
N GLY A 123 3.07 4.66 14.05
CA GLY A 123 3.95 3.66 14.66
C GLY A 123 4.98 3.08 13.71
N PHE A 124 4.68 3.05 12.42
CA PHE A 124 5.61 2.58 11.39
C PHE A 124 5.69 3.58 10.23
N PRO A 125 6.51 4.63 10.35
CA PRO A 125 6.79 5.53 9.24
C PRO A 125 7.78 4.86 8.29
N ALA A 126 7.43 4.84 7.00
CA ALA A 126 8.23 4.26 5.93
C ALA A 126 8.30 5.20 4.72
N THR A 127 9.35 5.05 3.92
CA THR A 127 9.53 5.79 2.67
C THR A 127 10.17 4.94 1.58
N VAL A 128 10.17 5.45 0.36
CA VAL A 128 10.78 4.83 -0.83
C VAL A 128 12.26 5.20 -0.95
N LYS A 129 13.01 4.47 -1.78
CA LYS A 129 14.46 4.69 -1.94
C LYS A 129 14.83 6.08 -2.46
N ASP A 130 14.05 6.59 -3.40
CA ASP A 130 14.26 7.83 -4.14
C ASP A 130 13.61 9.06 -3.49
N ALA A 131 13.01 8.89 -2.30
CA ALA A 131 12.58 10.02 -1.49
C ALA A 131 13.77 10.94 -1.15
N PRO A 132 13.58 12.27 -1.03
CA PRO A 132 14.63 13.19 -0.60
C PRO A 132 15.23 12.80 0.75
N GLU A 133 16.52 13.07 0.93
CA GLU A 133 17.27 12.65 2.13
C GLU A 133 16.69 13.24 3.43
N GLU A 134 16.11 14.43 3.38
CA GLU A 134 15.41 15.04 4.51
C GLU A 134 14.22 14.19 4.98
N ILE A 135 13.56 13.45 4.09
CA ILE A 135 12.41 12.59 4.41
C ILE A 135 12.88 11.32 5.11
N LYS A 136 14.00 10.76 4.67
CA LYS A 136 14.59 9.55 5.26
C LYS A 136 14.93 9.71 6.73
N SER A 137 15.18 10.95 7.18
CA SER A 137 15.44 11.25 8.60
C SER A 137 14.21 11.08 9.52
N TYR A 138 13.00 10.98 8.96
CA TYR A 138 11.75 10.88 9.71
C TYR A 138 11.14 9.47 9.73
N VAL A 139 11.78 8.49 9.10
CA VAL A 139 11.22 7.15 8.94
C VAL A 139 12.04 6.07 9.65
N SER A 140 11.36 4.98 10.00
CA SER A 140 11.99 3.80 10.58
C SER A 140 12.45 2.79 9.52
N TYR A 141 11.91 2.89 8.31
CA TYR A 141 12.23 1.99 7.21
C TYR A 141 12.27 2.74 5.88
N VAL A 142 13.35 2.52 5.13
CA VAL A 142 13.51 3.01 3.76
C VAL A 142 13.55 1.79 2.85
N SER A 143 12.67 1.73 1.86
CA SER A 143 12.68 0.63 0.89
C SER A 143 13.97 0.60 0.09
N ALA A 144 14.37 -0.59 -0.36
CA ALA A 144 15.45 -0.77 -1.33
C ALA A 144 15.02 -0.42 -2.78
N PHE A 145 13.75 -0.11 -3.01
CA PHE A 145 13.17 0.17 -4.33
C PHE A 145 12.59 1.59 -4.40
N ASN A 146 12.54 2.14 -5.60
CA ASN A 146 11.97 3.45 -5.87
C ASN A 146 10.43 3.43 -5.87
N GLY A 147 9.83 4.61 -5.77
CA GLY A 147 8.40 4.81 -5.97
C GLY A 147 7.91 4.23 -7.30
N GLY A 148 6.78 3.51 -7.28
CA GLY A 148 6.24 2.84 -8.49
C GLY A 148 7.05 1.67 -9.03
N GLU A 149 8.15 1.27 -8.37
CA GLU A 149 9.05 0.19 -8.81
C GLU A 149 9.05 -1.03 -7.87
N GLY A 150 8.07 -1.14 -6.96
CA GLY A 150 7.99 -2.25 -6.00
C GLY A 150 8.26 -1.86 -4.55
N ALA A 151 8.42 -0.58 -4.24
CA ALA A 151 8.71 -0.12 -2.89
C ALA A 151 7.59 -0.45 -1.89
N VAL A 152 6.33 -0.30 -2.30
CA VAL A 152 5.18 -0.65 -1.45
C VAL A 152 5.16 -2.15 -1.16
N ARG A 153 5.47 -2.99 -2.14
CA ARG A 153 5.62 -4.44 -1.95
C ARG A 153 6.70 -4.78 -0.94
N ASP A 154 7.85 -4.14 -1.05
CA ASP A 154 8.97 -4.35 -0.14
C ASP A 154 8.59 -3.98 1.30
N ILE A 155 7.96 -2.82 1.50
CA ILE A 155 7.50 -2.34 2.80
C ILE A 155 6.42 -3.26 3.39
N ILE A 156 5.40 -3.63 2.61
CA ILE A 156 4.34 -4.55 3.06
C ILE A 156 4.93 -5.91 3.43
N LYS A 157 5.87 -6.44 2.61
CA LYS A 157 6.56 -7.70 2.91
C LYS A 157 7.34 -7.59 4.22
N TYR A 158 8.03 -6.47 4.45
CA TYR A 158 8.76 -6.24 5.69
C TYR A 158 7.81 -6.25 6.89
N ILE A 159 6.70 -5.52 6.83
CA ILE A 159 5.67 -5.48 7.88
C ILE A 159 5.09 -6.87 8.17
N LEU A 160 4.82 -7.66 7.12
CA LEU A 160 4.20 -8.99 7.25
C LEU A 160 5.21 -10.13 7.49
N SER A 161 6.51 -9.87 7.37
CA SER A 161 7.55 -10.89 7.62
C SER A 161 7.58 -11.29 9.10
N GLU A 162 7.18 -10.38 9.98
CA GLU A 162 7.01 -10.63 11.39
C GLU A 162 5.87 -11.63 11.64
N GLY A 163 6.13 -12.64 12.47
CA GLY A 163 5.18 -13.70 12.75
C GLY A 163 4.83 -14.59 11.54
N ASN A 164 5.66 -14.60 10.49
CA ASN A 164 5.49 -15.44 9.28
C ASN A 164 4.20 -15.17 8.49
N ARG A 165 3.52 -14.04 8.72
CA ARG A 165 2.22 -13.72 8.10
C ARG A 165 2.33 -13.63 6.58
N TRP A 166 3.42 -13.08 6.05
CA TRP A 166 3.67 -12.97 4.61
C TRP A 166 3.68 -14.34 3.94
N GLN A 167 4.50 -15.26 4.45
CA GLN A 167 4.70 -16.57 3.86
C GLN A 167 3.42 -17.41 3.94
N SER A 168 2.77 -17.46 5.11
CA SER A 168 1.52 -18.18 5.29
C SER A 168 0.40 -17.64 4.40
N THR A 169 0.30 -16.32 4.22
CA THR A 169 -0.73 -15.73 3.35
C THR A 169 -0.46 -16.02 1.88
N ILE A 170 0.80 -15.97 1.43
CA ILE A 170 1.17 -16.35 0.07
C ILE A 170 0.81 -17.81 -0.20
N GLU A 171 1.11 -18.72 0.73
CA GLU A 171 0.77 -20.14 0.56
C GLU A 171 -0.74 -20.36 0.41
N LEU A 172 -1.56 -19.62 1.17
CA LEU A 172 -3.01 -19.64 1.01
C LEU A 172 -3.45 -19.13 -0.37
N VAL A 173 -2.91 -17.98 -0.80
CA VAL A 173 -3.20 -17.40 -2.13
C VAL A 173 -2.81 -18.37 -3.25
N ILE A 174 -1.64 -19.01 -3.16
CA ILE A 174 -1.19 -19.99 -4.15
C ILE A 174 -2.17 -21.17 -4.22
N LYS A 175 -2.56 -21.74 -3.08
CA LYS A 175 -3.51 -22.86 -3.02
C LYS A 175 -4.86 -22.51 -3.65
N GLU A 176 -5.36 -21.31 -3.43
CA GLU A 176 -6.61 -20.84 -4.04
C GLU A 176 -6.48 -20.71 -5.57
N LEU A 177 -5.38 -20.13 -6.06
CA LEU A 177 -5.12 -20.01 -7.50
C LEU A 177 -4.96 -21.39 -8.17
N GLU A 178 -4.34 -22.34 -7.49
CA GLU A 178 -4.23 -23.73 -7.96
C GLU A 178 -5.59 -24.42 -8.01
N ALA A 179 -6.46 -24.19 -7.01
CA ALA A 179 -7.82 -24.71 -7.00
C ALA A 179 -8.70 -24.12 -8.12
N ASP A 180 -8.62 -22.81 -8.34
CA ASP A 180 -9.33 -22.13 -9.43
C ASP A 180 -8.91 -22.68 -10.81
N ALA A 181 -7.62 -22.94 -11.00
CA ALA A 181 -7.10 -23.54 -12.23
C ALA A 181 -7.64 -24.96 -12.46
N GLN A 182 -7.75 -25.77 -11.39
CA GLN A 182 -8.34 -27.10 -11.46
C GLN A 182 -9.83 -27.04 -11.82
N SER A 183 -10.62 -26.19 -11.15
CA SER A 183 -12.05 -26.02 -11.48
C SER A 183 -12.30 -25.48 -12.89
N ALA A 184 -11.45 -24.58 -13.38
CA ALA A 184 -11.55 -24.07 -14.75
C ALA A 184 -11.22 -25.15 -15.81
N SER A 185 -10.30 -26.08 -15.49
CA SER A 185 -9.96 -27.20 -16.37
C SER A 185 -11.12 -28.21 -16.50
N GLU A 186 -11.85 -28.47 -15.42
CA GLU A 186 -13.04 -29.34 -15.41
C GLU A 186 -14.20 -28.73 -16.23
N LEU A 187 -14.40 -27.41 -16.14
CA LEU A 187 -15.41 -26.71 -16.93
C LEU A 187 -15.12 -26.71 -18.44
N LYS A 188 -13.84 -26.60 -18.85
CA LYS A 188 -13.45 -26.73 -20.26
C LYS A 188 -13.69 -28.14 -20.81
N LEU A 189 -13.40 -29.18 -20.02
CA LEU A 189 -13.65 -30.57 -20.44
C LEU A 189 -15.14 -30.87 -20.67
N ILE A 190 -16.04 -30.30 -19.86
CA ILE A 190 -17.49 -30.49 -20.02
C ILE A 190 -18.03 -29.75 -21.26
N GLY A 191 -17.42 -28.62 -21.64
CA GLY A 191 -17.78 -27.85 -22.83
C GLY A 191 -17.39 -28.53 -24.15
N GLU A 192 -16.27 -29.25 -24.18
CA GLU A 192 -15.79 -29.97 -25.35
C GLU A 192 -16.46 -31.34 -25.56
N LEU A 193 -17.00 -31.96 -24.50
CA LEU A 193 -17.72 -33.24 -24.56
C LEU A 193 -19.21 -33.11 -24.95
N LYS A 194 -19.73 -31.89 -25.12
CA LYS A 194 -21.12 -31.61 -25.52
C LYS A 194 -21.28 -31.17 -26.98
N GLN A 195 -20.23 -31.28 -27.80
CA GLN A 195 -20.30 -31.19 -29.27
C GLN A 195 -20.17 -32.58 -29.89
#